data_AF-A0AB36K835-F1
#
_entry.id   AF-A0AB36K835-F1
#
_cell.length_a   1.000
_cell.length_b   1.000
_cell.length_c   1.000
_cell.angle_alpha   90.00
_cell.angle_beta   90.00
_cell.angle_gamma   90.00
#
_symmetry.space_group_name_H-M   'P 1'
#
loop_
_entity.id
_entity.type
_entity.pdbx_description
1 polymer ?
#
loop_
_entity_poly.entity_id
_entity_poly.type
_entity_poly.pdbx_seq_one_letter_code
_entity_poly.pdbx_strand_id
1 'polypeptide(L)' 'MGNVFRMILGLPKAKNESKTEHYDIRPKMISPDLVVMDYQSFRKSTKVQAQVKAARHSIGQ' A
#
# COMPACT_ATOMS: atom_id res chain seq x y z
N MET A 1 15.96 -24.18 3.54
CA MET A 1 17.04 -23.21 3.23
C MET A 1 16.64 -21.73 3.36
N GLY A 2 15.36 -21.33 3.43
CA GLY A 2 14.98 -19.90 3.53
C GLY A 2 15.13 -19.24 4.91
N ASN A 3 15.24 -20.02 5.99
CA ASN A 3 15.28 -19.49 7.36
C ASN A 3 16.66 -18.97 7.81
N VAL A 4 17.75 -19.40 7.16
CA VAL A 4 19.12 -19.03 7.57
C VAL A 4 19.50 -17.62 7.12
N PHE A 5 19.11 -17.23 5.90
CA PHE A 5 19.37 -15.89 5.37
C PHE A 5 18.78 -14.77 6.24
N ARG A 6 17.57 -14.96 6.78
CA ARG A 6 16.92 -13.98 7.67
C ARG A 6 17.63 -13.84 9.02
N MET A 7 18.23 -14.93 9.51
CA MET A 7 18.90 -14.97 10.81
C MET A 7 20.27 -14.28 10.77
N ILE A 8 21.02 -14.46 9.68
CA ILE A 8 22.32 -13.78 9.46
C ILE A 8 22.14 -12.26 9.32
N LEU A 9 21.04 -11.82 8.71
CA LEU A 9 20.73 -10.40 8.49
C LEU A 9 20.03 -9.73 9.68
N GLY A 10 19.82 -10.43 10.81
CA GLY A 10 19.14 -9.87 11.98
C GLY A 10 17.70 -9.42 11.71
N LEU A 11 17.07 -9.90 10.64
CA LEU A 11 15.74 -9.44 10.24
C LEU A 11 14.69 -10.12 11.15
N PRO A 12 13.86 -9.34 11.87
CA PRO A 12 12.84 -9.92 12.72
C PRO A 12 11.91 -10.81 11.89
N LYS A 13 11.52 -11.96 12.44
CA LYS A 13 10.55 -12.86 11.80
C LYS A 13 9.32 -12.03 11.41
N ALA A 14 8.95 -12.07 10.13
CA ALA A 14 7.73 -11.42 9.64
C ALA A 14 6.52 -12.07 10.33
N LYS A 15 6.15 -11.56 11.51
CA LYS A 15 5.04 -12.08 12.33
C LYS A 15 3.69 -11.89 11.68
N ASN A 16 3.61 -11.05 10.67
CA ASN A 16 2.42 -10.78 9.89
C ASN A 16 2.79 -10.94 8.42
N GLU A 17 2.64 -12.15 7.89
CA GLU A 17 2.45 -12.27 6.44
C GLU A 17 1.30 -11.32 6.08
N SER A 18 1.65 -10.35 5.23
CA SER A 18 0.78 -9.28 4.77
C SER A 18 -0.61 -9.85 4.47
N LYS A 19 -1.59 -9.56 5.33
CA LYS A 19 -3.00 -9.75 4.98
C LYS A 19 -3.17 -9.08 3.62
N THR A 20 -3.60 -9.81 2.61
CA THR A 20 -3.92 -9.23 1.31
C THR A 20 -4.92 -8.12 1.56
N GLU A 21 -4.47 -6.88 1.43
CA GLU A 21 -5.32 -5.74 1.71
C GLU A 21 -6.29 -5.60 0.55
N HIS A 22 -7.57 -5.87 0.82
CA HIS A 22 -8.62 -5.63 -0.14
C HIS A 22 -8.94 -4.15 -0.17
N TYR A 23 -8.49 -3.50 -1.23
CA TYR A 23 -8.96 -2.18 -1.58
C TYR A 23 -10.19 -2.33 -2.47
N ASP A 24 -11.29 -1.64 -2.12
CA ASP A 24 -12.45 -1.49 -3.01
C ASP A 24 -12.13 -0.45 -4.09
N ILE A 25 -11.18 -0.80 -4.97
CA ILE A 25 -10.88 -0.02 -6.18
C ILE A 25 -11.80 -0.59 -7.25
N ARG A 26 -12.81 0.18 -7.64
CA ARG A 26 -13.73 -0.19 -8.71
C ARG A 26 -13.25 0.44 -10.02
N PRO A 27 -12.49 -0.29 -10.86
CA PRO A 27 -12.18 0.21 -12.20
C PRO A 27 -13.48 0.38 -12.99
N LYS A 28 -13.60 1.50 -13.69
CA LYS A 28 -14.70 1.75 -14.61
C LYS A 28 -14.15 1.73 -16.02
N MET A 29 -14.67 0.81 -16.84
CA MET A 29 -14.38 0.76 -18.26
C MET A 29 -15.16 1.88 -18.94
N ILE A 30 -14.47 2.81 -19.60
CA ILE A 30 -15.07 3.93 -20.34
C ILE A 30 -15.14 3.59 -21.83
N SER A 31 -14.13 2.91 -22.36
CA SER A 31 -14.07 2.38 -23.73
C SER A 31 -13.29 1.05 -23.74
N PRO A 32 -13.31 0.28 -24.85
CA PRO A 32 -12.57 -0.98 -24.95
C PRO A 32 -11.08 -0.85 -24.65
N ASP A 33 -10.50 0.32 -24.93
CA ASP A 33 -9.07 0.60 -24.75
C ASP A 33 -8.79 1.47 -23.51
N LEU A 34 -9.81 1.90 -22.76
CA LEU A 34 -9.67 2.82 -21.64
C LEU A 34 -10.40 2.34 -20.38
N VAL A 35 -9.60 2.00 -19.37
CA VAL A 35 -10.05 1.74 -18.00
C VAL A 35 -9.61 2.89 -17.11
N VAL A 36 -10.57 3.50 -16.41
CA VAL A 36 -10.31 4.59 -15.46
C VAL A 36 -10.44 4.08 -14.04
N MET A 37 -9.43 4.38 -13.21
CA MET A 37 -9.48 4.09 -11.77
C MET A 37 -10.09 5.26 -11.00
N ASP A 38 -10.92 4.94 -10.01
CA ASP A 38 -11.49 5.95 -9.11
C ASP A 38 -10.43 6.48 -8.14
N TYR A 39 -9.89 7.64 -8.50
CA TYR A 39 -8.88 8.34 -7.73
C TYR A 39 -9.39 8.87 -6.38
N GLN A 40 -10.70 9.11 -6.22
CA GLN A 40 -11.25 9.52 -4.92
C GLN A 40 -11.18 8.37 -3.91
N SER A 41 -11.51 7.16 -4.35
CA SER A 41 -11.38 5.95 -3.54
C SER A 41 -9.93 5.71 -3.11
N PHE A 42 -8.97 5.96 -4.01
CA PHE A 42 -7.55 5.90 -3.67
C PHE A 42 -7.15 6.92 -2.59
N ARG A 43 -7.55 8.19 -2.73
CA ARG A 43 -7.24 9.26 -1.74
C ARG A 43 -7.91 9.05 -0.38
N LYS A 44 -9.06 8.39 -0.33
CA LYS A 44 -9.78 8.08 0.92
C LYS A 44 -9.19 6.89 1.68
N SER A 45 -8.28 6.13 1.07
CA SER A 45 -7.58 5.04 1.76
C SER A 45 -6.83 5.58 2.98
N THR A 46 -7.07 4.95 4.14
CA THR A 46 -6.44 5.32 5.42
C THR A 46 -4.91 5.29 5.35
N LYS A 47 -4.34 4.37 4.56
CA LYS A 47 -2.90 4.27 4.33
C LYS A 47 -2.34 5.42 3.51
N VAL A 48 -3.04 5.81 2.44
CA VAL A 48 -2.64 6.95 1.61
C VAL A 48 -2.68 8.22 2.45
N GLN A 49 -3.71 8.40 3.28
CA GLN A 49 -3.79 9.52 4.20
C GLN A 49 -2.67 9.50 5.25
N ALA A 50 -2.34 8.33 5.80
CA ALA A 50 -1.24 8.19 6.76
C ALA A 50 0.12 8.56 6.13
N GLN A 51 0.37 8.11 4.89
CA GLN A 51 1.58 8.46 4.13
C GLN A 51 1.64 9.97 3.85
N VAL A 52 0.54 10.57 3.41
CA VAL A 52 0.45 12.03 3.18
C VAL A 52 0.69 12.79 4.48
N LYS A 53 0.14 12.33 5.61
CA LYS A 53 0.35 12.94 6.92
C LYS A 53 1.82 12.84 7.35
N ALA A 54 2.44 11.67 7.22
CA ALA A 54 3.85 11.49 7.54
C ALA A 54 4.75 12.37 6.67
N ALA A 55 4.45 12.47 5.37
CA ALA A 55 5.17 13.34 4.46
C ALA A 55 5.03 14.82 4.85
N ARG A 56 3.82 15.29 5.20
CA ARG A 56 3.61 16.67 5.69
C ARG A 56 4.43 16.97 6.94
N HIS A 57 4.42 16.06 7.92
CA HIS A 57 5.25 16.20 9.12
C HIS A 57 6.75 16.23 8.81
N SER A 58 7.22 15.46 7.83
CA SER A 58 8.64 15.48 7.42
C SER A 58 9.09 16.78 6.74
N ILE A 59 8.14 17.50 6.12
CA ILE A 59 8.41 18.76 5.40
C ILE A 59 8.23 19.99 6.31
N GLY A 60 7.75 19.81 7.56
CA GLY A 60 7.64 20.89 8.55
C GLY A 60 6.57 21.93 8.24
N GLN A 61 5.49 21.55 7.54
CA GLN A 61 4.29 22.38 7.33
C GLN A 61 3.19 22.06 8.35
#